data_AF-A0A7S1YLL4-F1
#
_entry.id   AF-A0A7S1YLL4-F1
#
_cell.length_a   1.000
_cell.length_b   1.000
_cell.length_c   1.000
_cell.angle_alpha   90.00
_cell.angle_beta   90.00
_cell.angle_gamma   90.00
#
_symmetry.space_group_name_H-M   'P 1'
#
loop_
_entity.id
_entity.type
_entity.pdbx_description
1 polymer ?
#
loop_
_entity_poly.entity_id
_entity_poly.type
_entity_poly.pdbx_seq_one_letter_code
_entity_poly.pdbx_strand_id
1 'polypeptide(L)'
;VEFEHKLIDLSNKPHDFLEKYQDASGRAYGAGLVPLLEHDGNLVIESDVVAKYVSQHIEGVNGRGQDMYPTNNEADEELIKLFVNSWEQVTDTYYSVLTATSEKEVKTHKTSFIQSLGVINNLLKQRNGGAFLIGSTFSYAECISAPWIQRF
;
A
#
# COMPACT_ATOMS: atom_id res chain seq x y z
N VAL A 1 -7.49 14.24 -10.96
CA VAL A 1 -8.85 14.37 -10.39
C VAL A 1 -8.72 15.39 -9.28
N GLU A 2 -9.67 16.29 -9.13
CA GLU A 2 -9.69 17.18 -7.97
C GLU A 2 -10.18 16.39 -6.76
N PHE A 3 -9.52 16.57 -5.61
CA PHE A 3 -9.90 15.92 -4.36
C PHE A 3 -9.58 16.85 -3.19
N GLU A 4 -10.34 16.71 -2.12
CA GLU A 4 -10.04 17.38 -0.85
C GLU A 4 -9.08 16.51 -0.03
N HIS A 5 -8.06 17.13 0.56
CA HIS A 5 -7.14 16.46 1.47
C HIS A 5 -7.26 17.05 2.87
N LYS A 6 -7.72 16.24 3.82
CA LYS A 6 -7.82 16.59 5.24
C LYS A 6 -6.75 15.85 6.03
N LEU A 7 -5.85 16.61 6.66
CA LEU A 7 -4.85 16.06 7.57
C LEU A 7 -5.49 15.71 8.91
N ILE A 8 -5.21 14.50 9.41
CA ILE A 8 -5.70 14.02 10.72
C ILE A 8 -4.55 14.06 11.72
N ASP A 9 -4.75 14.77 12.83
CA ASP A 9 -3.86 14.69 13.99
C ASP A 9 -4.03 13.33 14.67
N LEU A 10 -3.00 12.49 14.63
CA LEU A 10 -3.04 11.14 15.20
C LEU A 10 -3.15 11.15 16.73
N SER A 11 -2.71 12.23 17.39
CA SER A 11 -2.78 12.43 18.84
C SER A 11 -4.13 12.97 19.30
N ASN A 12 -4.88 13.62 18.41
CA ASN A 12 -6.18 14.21 18.69
C ASN A 12 -7.12 14.07 17.49
N LYS A 13 -7.60 12.85 17.26
CA LYS A 13 -8.43 12.53 16.09
C LYS A 13 -9.82 13.18 16.20
N PRO A 14 -10.28 13.89 15.16
CA PRO A 14 -11.63 14.46 15.13
C PRO A 14 -12.73 13.39 15.32
N HIS A 15 -13.82 13.75 16.01
CA HIS A 15 -14.91 12.82 16.30
C HIS A 15 -15.60 12.32 15.02
N ASP A 16 -15.84 13.22 14.06
CA ASP A 16 -16.45 12.93 12.76
C ASP A 16 -15.62 11.91 11.96
N PHE A 17 -14.29 11.97 12.05
CA PHE A 17 -13.40 11.00 11.41
C PHE A 17 -13.53 9.62 12.06
N LEU A 18 -13.60 9.55 13.40
CA LEU A 18 -13.72 8.29 14.12
C LEU A 18 -15.07 7.61 13.86
N GLU A 19 -16.15 8.38 13.77
CA GLU A 19 -17.48 7.88 13.39
C GLU A 19 -17.45 7.25 11.99
N LYS A 20 -16.91 7.97 10.98
CA LYS A 20 -16.76 7.44 9.62
C LYS A 20 -15.89 6.19 9.56
N TYR A 21 -14.79 6.15 10.32
CA TYR A 21 -13.93 4.97 10.39
C TYR A 21 -14.66 3.77 11.00
N GLN A 22 -15.45 4.00 12.05
CA GLN A 22 -16.27 2.97 12.66
C GLN A 22 -17.30 2.43 11.67
N ASP A 23 -17.99 3.31 10.94
CA ASP A 23 -18.95 2.93 9.91
C ASP A 23 -18.30 2.08 8.80
N ALA A 24 -17.10 2.47 8.35
CA ALA A 24 -16.35 1.73 7.34
C ALA A 24 -15.85 0.36 7.84
N SER A 25 -15.37 0.30 9.09
CA SER A 25 -14.76 -0.92 9.65
C SER A 25 -15.78 -1.94 10.18
N GLY A 26 -17.01 -1.52 10.46
CA GLY A 26 -18.05 -2.36 11.08
C GLY A 26 -17.71 -2.82 12.51
N ARG A 27 -16.66 -2.25 13.13
CA ARG A 27 -16.20 -2.60 14.48
C ARG A 27 -16.36 -1.40 15.40
N ALA A 28 -16.70 -1.65 16.66
CA ALA A 28 -16.77 -0.60 17.68
C ALA A 28 -15.41 0.12 17.80
N TYR A 29 -15.42 1.46 17.78
CA TYR A 29 -14.29 2.39 17.94
C TYR A 29 -12.90 1.73 17.88
N GLY A 30 -12.41 1.46 16.67
CA GLY A 30 -10.99 1.20 16.45
C GLY A 30 -10.15 2.46 16.69
N ALA A 31 -8.82 2.33 16.61
CA ALA A 31 -7.89 3.45 16.78
C ALA A 31 -8.05 4.58 15.73
N GLY A 32 -8.91 4.40 14.72
CA GLY A 32 -9.12 5.32 13.61
C GLY A 32 -7.86 5.46 12.78
N LEU A 33 -7.46 4.41 12.07
CA LEU A 33 -6.24 4.44 11.26
C LEU A 33 -6.42 5.28 10.01
N VAL A 34 -5.33 5.82 9.50
CA VAL A 34 -5.29 6.53 8.22
C VAL A 34 -4.62 5.64 7.16
N PRO A 35 -5.00 5.75 5.87
CA PRO A 35 -5.99 6.69 5.31
C PRO A 35 -7.44 6.19 5.41
N LEU A 36 -8.38 7.14 5.23
CA LEU A 36 -9.79 6.90 4.94
C LEU A 36 -10.15 7.70 3.69
N LEU A 37 -10.79 7.06 2.72
CA LEU A 37 -11.27 7.68 1.48
C LEU A 37 -12.80 7.76 1.50
N GLU A 38 -13.33 8.92 1.13
CA GLU A 38 -14.75 9.13 0.87
C GLU A 38 -14.95 9.33 -0.63
N HIS A 39 -15.77 8.49 -1.28
CA HIS A 39 -16.03 8.59 -2.72
C HIS A 39 -17.39 7.98 -3.08
N ASP A 40 -18.27 8.75 -3.72
CA ASP A 40 -19.62 8.32 -4.14
C ASP A 40 -20.43 7.62 -3.03
N GLY A 41 -20.36 8.16 -1.80
CA GLY A 41 -21.02 7.60 -0.63
C GLY A 41 -20.35 6.36 -0.02
N ASN A 42 -19.25 5.89 -0.60
CA ASN A 42 -18.43 4.82 -0.05
C ASN A 42 -17.39 5.37 0.93
N LEU A 43 -17.16 4.63 2.01
CA LEU A 43 -16.06 4.83 2.93
C LEU A 43 -15.09 3.66 2.77
N VAL A 44 -13.86 3.95 2.37
CA VAL A 44 -12.82 2.94 2.12
C VAL A 44 -11.65 3.18 3.07
N ILE A 45 -11.25 2.13 3.78
CA ILE A 45 -10.16 2.12 4.75
C ILE A 45 -9.15 1.03 4.38
N GLU A 46 -8.02 0.99 5.09
CA GLU A 46 -6.82 0.20 4.75
C GLU A 46 -6.10 0.75 3.51
N SER A 47 -4.83 1.14 3.65
CA SER A 47 -4.14 1.92 2.61
C SER A 47 -4.00 1.20 1.28
N ASP A 48 -3.85 -0.12 1.31
CA ASP A 48 -3.74 -0.97 0.13
C ASP A 48 -5.11 -1.10 -0.57
N VAL A 49 -6.17 -1.32 0.20
CA VAL A 49 -7.56 -1.34 -0.30
C VAL A 49 -7.95 0.02 -0.87
N VAL A 50 -7.60 1.13 -0.22
CA VAL A 50 -7.82 2.48 -0.75
C VAL A 50 -7.07 2.68 -2.07
N ALA A 51 -5.79 2.32 -2.13
CA ALA A 51 -5.01 2.45 -3.37
C ALA A 51 -5.58 1.59 -4.51
N LYS A 52 -6.07 0.38 -4.21
CA LYS A 52 -6.75 -0.48 -5.18
C LYS A 52 -8.12 0.07 -5.59
N TYR A 53 -8.88 0.62 -4.65
CA TYR A 53 -10.16 1.25 -4.95
C TYR A 53 -9.98 2.41 -5.92
N VAL A 54 -9.02 3.29 -5.66
CA VAL A 54 -8.68 4.42 -6.54
C VAL A 54 -8.29 3.92 -7.94
N SER A 55 -7.46 2.88 -8.04
CA SER A 55 -7.02 2.36 -9.34
C SER A 55 -8.13 1.72 -10.17
N GLN A 56 -9.24 1.30 -9.55
CA GLN A 56 -10.35 0.62 -10.22
C GLN A 56 -11.59 1.50 -10.43
N HIS A 57 -11.81 2.53 -9.60
CA HIS A 57 -13.07 3.27 -9.57
C HIS A 57 -12.93 4.77 -9.84
N ILE A 58 -11.71 5.33 -9.87
CA ILE A 58 -11.49 6.75 -10.06
C ILE A 58 -10.70 6.99 -11.34
N GLU A 59 -11.37 7.52 -12.36
CA GLU A 59 -10.73 7.84 -13.64
C GLU A 59 -9.78 9.03 -13.50
N GLY A 60 -8.51 8.85 -13.87
CA GLY A 60 -7.58 9.96 -13.89
C GLY A 60 -7.76 10.89 -15.09
N VAL A 61 -7.21 12.10 -14.96
CA VAL A 61 -7.33 13.16 -15.97
C VAL A 61 -6.59 12.74 -17.24
N ASN A 62 -7.27 12.85 -18.39
CA ASN A 62 -6.76 12.45 -19.70
C ASN A 62 -6.29 10.98 -19.77
N GLY A 63 -6.99 10.08 -19.08
CA GLY A 63 -6.68 8.64 -19.09
C GLY A 63 -5.43 8.26 -18.30
N ARG A 64 -4.87 9.17 -17.49
CA ARG A 64 -3.78 8.81 -16.56
C ARG A 64 -4.30 7.85 -15.48
N GLY A 65 -3.49 6.87 -15.11
CA GLY A 65 -3.86 5.90 -14.07
C GLY A 65 -4.90 4.87 -14.51
N GLN A 66 -5.27 4.84 -15.79
CA GLN A 66 -6.03 3.75 -16.38
C GLN A 66 -5.22 2.44 -16.31
N ASP A 67 -5.92 1.32 -16.09
CA ASP A 67 -5.35 -0.04 -16.04
C ASP A 67 -4.18 -0.22 -15.06
N MET A 68 -4.10 0.59 -14.00
CA MET A 68 -3.10 0.40 -12.94
C MET A 68 -3.26 -0.93 -12.20
N TYR A 69 -4.46 -1.54 -12.26
CA TYR A 69 -4.73 -2.90 -11.82
C TYR A 69 -5.42 -3.66 -12.96
N PRO A 70 -4.66 -4.30 -13.88
CA PRO A 70 -5.17 -4.82 -15.15
C PRO A 70 -5.91 -6.15 -14.98
N THR A 71 -7.21 -6.10 -14.64
CA THR A 71 -8.05 -7.30 -14.43
C THR A 71 -8.34 -8.10 -15.70
N ASN A 72 -7.96 -7.59 -16.87
CA ASN A 72 -8.09 -8.27 -18.16
C ASN A 72 -6.84 -9.06 -18.57
N ASN A 73 -5.75 -9.00 -17.79
CA ASN A 73 -4.53 -9.77 -17.99
C ASN A 73 -4.20 -10.57 -16.72
N GLU A 74 -4.58 -11.85 -16.71
CA GLU A 74 -4.42 -12.75 -15.56
C GLU A 74 -2.97 -12.88 -15.10
N ALA A 75 -2.01 -12.93 -16.03
CA ALA A 75 -0.59 -13.07 -15.68
C ALA A 75 -0.04 -11.83 -14.95
N ASP A 76 -0.41 -10.64 -15.42
CA ASP A 76 -0.02 -9.38 -14.77
C ASP A 76 -0.73 -9.20 -13.42
N GLU A 77 -2.02 -9.55 -13.36
CA GLU A 77 -2.79 -9.49 -12.11
C GLU A 77 -2.20 -10.40 -11.03
N GLU A 78 -1.87 -11.65 -11.36
CA GLU A 78 -1.26 -12.60 -10.42
C GLU A 78 0.14 -12.15 -9.99
N LEU A 79 0.94 -11.57 -10.89
CA LEU A 79 2.25 -11.03 -10.55
C LEU A 79 2.13 -9.85 -9.56
N ILE A 80 1.16 -8.96 -9.76
CA ILE A 80 0.87 -7.85 -8.83
C ILE A 80 0.44 -8.39 -7.47
N LYS A 81 -0.48 -9.36 -7.41
CA LYS A 81 -0.92 -9.98 -6.14
C LYS A 81 0.25 -10.60 -5.40
N LEU A 82 1.08 -11.38 -6.09
CA LEU A 82 2.25 -12.03 -5.49
C LEU A 82 3.25 -11.00 -4.94
N PHE A 83 3.49 -9.93 -5.69
CA PHE A 83 4.35 -8.83 -5.26
C PHE A 83 3.81 -8.15 -4.01
N VAL A 84 2.53 -7.74 -4.01
CA VAL A 84 1.90 -7.02 -2.89
C VAL A 84 1.87 -7.88 -1.63
N ASN A 85 1.50 -9.16 -1.75
CA ASN A 85 1.52 -10.09 -0.62
C ASN A 85 2.95 -10.29 -0.06
N SER A 86 3.96 -10.31 -0.94
CA SER A 86 5.36 -10.41 -0.50
C SER A 86 5.86 -9.11 0.15
N TRP A 87 5.29 -7.96 -0.22
CA TRP A 87 5.67 -6.65 0.28
C TRP A 87 5.26 -6.44 1.74
N GLU A 88 4.17 -7.05 2.20
CA GLU A 88 3.74 -7.02 3.61
C GLU A 88 4.88 -7.47 4.55
N GLN A 89 5.59 -8.54 4.18
CA GLN A 89 6.73 -9.02 4.96
C GLN A 89 7.89 -8.00 4.98
N VAL A 90 8.07 -7.23 3.90
CA VAL A 90 9.08 -6.16 3.82
C VAL A 90 8.73 -5.06 4.82
N THR A 91 7.47 -4.63 4.85
CA THR A 91 7.01 -3.56 5.75
C THR A 91 7.07 -3.98 7.22
N ASP A 92 6.67 -5.21 7.54
CA ASP A 92 6.70 -5.72 8.91
C ASP A 92 8.13 -5.86 9.45
N THR A 93 9.03 -6.37 8.62
CA THR A 93 10.44 -6.53 9.01
C THR A 93 11.15 -5.20 9.11
N TYR A 94 10.80 -4.23 8.27
CA TYR A 94 11.30 -2.86 8.39
C TYR A 94 10.85 -2.20 9.69
N TYR A 95 9.57 -2.25 10.04
CA TYR A 95 9.11 -1.73 11.33
C TYR A 95 9.77 -2.43 12.51
N SER A 96 9.96 -3.76 12.43
CA SER A 96 10.65 -4.51 13.47
C SER A 96 12.09 -4.02 13.69
N VAL A 97 12.79 -3.56 12.63
CA VAL A 97 14.10 -2.90 12.77
C VAL A 97 13.96 -1.56 13.49
N LEU A 98 12.98 -0.74 13.12
CA LEU A 98 12.78 0.59 13.70
C LEU A 98 12.36 0.56 15.17
N THR A 99 11.60 -0.46 15.58
CA THR A 99 11.09 -0.60 16.95
C THR A 99 11.96 -1.49 17.84
N ALA A 100 13.08 -1.99 17.32
CA ALA A 100 14.01 -2.80 18.09
C ALA A 100 14.57 -2.02 19.29
N THR A 101 14.66 -2.68 20.44
CA THR A 101 15.08 -2.06 21.71
C THR A 101 16.50 -2.43 22.13
N SER A 102 17.17 -3.28 21.34
CA SER A 102 18.54 -3.71 21.58
C SER A 102 19.32 -3.95 20.28
N GLU A 103 20.66 -3.86 20.35
CA GLU A 103 21.53 -4.15 19.20
C GLU A 103 21.36 -5.58 18.66
N LYS A 104 21.08 -6.54 19.57
CA LYS A 104 20.82 -7.94 19.20
C LYS A 104 19.55 -8.04 18.37
N GLU A 105 18.47 -7.38 18.78
CA GLU A 105 17.21 -7.32 18.03
C GLU A 105 17.40 -6.64 16.67
N VAL A 106 18.09 -5.50 16.64
CA VAL A 106 18.42 -4.80 15.38
C VAL A 106 19.12 -5.74 14.40
N LYS A 107 20.14 -6.49 14.85
CA LYS A 107 20.87 -7.42 13.99
C LYS A 107 19.97 -8.52 13.42
N THR A 108 19.10 -9.10 14.26
CA THR A 108 18.15 -10.13 13.84
C THR A 108 17.15 -9.57 12.82
N HIS A 109 16.46 -8.47 13.15
CA HIS A 109 15.44 -7.88 12.29
C HIS A 109 16.01 -7.36 10.98
N LYS A 110 17.23 -6.79 10.99
CA LYS A 110 17.91 -6.36 9.75
C LYS A 110 18.19 -7.54 8.83
N THR A 111 18.53 -8.71 9.38
CA THR A 111 18.71 -9.93 8.59
C THR A 111 17.39 -10.35 7.93
N SER A 112 16.29 -10.34 8.68
CA SER A 112 14.96 -10.64 8.14
C SER A 112 14.49 -9.63 7.09
N PHE A 113 14.77 -8.34 7.27
CA PHE A 113 14.46 -7.29 6.30
C PHE A 113 15.25 -7.45 4.99
N ILE A 114 16.54 -7.78 5.06
CA ILE A 114 17.34 -8.07 3.86
C ILE A 114 16.81 -9.31 3.14
N GLN A 115 16.38 -10.34 3.88
CA GLN A 115 15.80 -11.55 3.30
C GLN A 115 14.47 -11.27 2.60
N SER A 116 13.58 -10.45 3.18
CA SER A 116 12.30 -10.08 2.55
C SER A 116 12.53 -9.27 1.27
N LEU A 117 13.48 -8.33 1.25
CA LEU A 117 13.91 -7.64 0.02
C LEU A 117 14.48 -8.62 -1.02
N GLY A 118 15.14 -9.69 -0.60
CA GLY A 118 15.61 -10.76 -1.48
C GLY A 118 14.48 -11.45 -2.25
N VAL A 119 13.33 -11.68 -1.60
CA VAL A 119 12.12 -12.22 -2.26
C VAL A 119 11.63 -11.28 -3.35
N ILE A 120 11.52 -9.98 -3.04
CA ILE A 120 11.11 -8.97 -4.02
C ILE A 120 12.09 -8.90 -5.19
N ASN A 121 13.40 -8.90 -4.92
CA ASN A 121 14.42 -8.87 -5.97
C ASN A 121 14.33 -10.11 -6.90
N ASN A 122 13.96 -11.28 -6.38
CA ASN A 122 13.77 -12.46 -7.20
C ASN A 122 12.54 -12.34 -8.11
N LEU A 123 11.41 -11.81 -7.60
CA LEU A 123 10.23 -11.52 -8.42
C LEU A 123 10.58 -10.52 -9.55
N LEU A 124 11.29 -9.45 -9.18
CA LEU A 124 11.71 -8.42 -10.12
C LEU A 124 12.66 -8.93 -11.21
N LYS A 125 13.45 -9.99 -10.96
CA LYS A 125 14.32 -10.61 -11.97
C LYS A 125 13.59 -11.54 -12.94
N GLN A 126 12.41 -12.03 -12.56
CA GLN A 126 11.63 -12.95 -13.37
C GLN A 126 10.69 -12.25 -14.36
N ARG A 127 10.55 -10.92 -14.26
CA ARG A 127 9.68 -10.13 -15.15
C ARG A 127 10.27 -9.96 -16.56
N ASN A 128 9.41 -9.62 -17.51
CA ASN A 128 9.74 -9.44 -18.94
C ASN A 128 10.53 -8.15 -19.27
N GLY A 129 11.39 -7.67 -18.37
CA GLY A 129 12.13 -6.40 -18.50
C GLY A 129 11.30 -5.17 -18.17
N GLY A 130 11.83 -3.97 -18.43
CA GLY A 130 11.15 -2.69 -18.17
C GLY A 130 11.40 -2.07 -16.79
N ALA A 131 10.95 -0.82 -16.61
CA ALA A 131 11.21 -0.02 -15.41
C ALA A 131 10.31 -0.37 -14.22
N PHE A 132 9.15 -0.97 -14.47
CA PHE A 132 8.12 -1.30 -13.47
C PHE A 132 7.90 -2.81 -13.37
N LEU A 133 7.11 -3.26 -12.40
CA LEU A 133 6.85 -4.68 -12.15
C LEU A 133 6.30 -5.40 -13.39
N ILE A 134 5.35 -4.78 -14.09
CA ILE A 134 4.70 -5.32 -15.29
C ILE A 134 5.25 -4.70 -16.58
N GLY A 135 6.54 -4.35 -16.60
CA GLY A 135 7.20 -3.85 -17.81
C GLY A 135 7.36 -2.33 -17.83
N SER A 136 6.69 -1.67 -18.78
CA SER A 136 6.78 -0.21 -18.98
C SER A 136 5.64 0.58 -18.34
N THR A 137 4.69 -0.12 -17.73
CA THR A 137 3.49 0.46 -17.12
C THR A 137 3.61 0.54 -15.61
N PHE A 138 3.34 1.72 -15.04
CA PHE A 138 3.23 1.92 -13.60
C PHE A 138 1.93 1.28 -13.10
N SER A 139 2.02 0.45 -12.06
CA SER A 139 0.90 -0.37 -11.57
C SER A 139 0.61 -0.13 -10.09
N TYR A 140 -0.43 -0.81 -9.60
CA TYR A 140 -0.78 -0.90 -8.20
C TYR A 140 0.41 -1.35 -7.33
N ALA A 141 1.29 -2.22 -7.83
CA ALA A 141 2.48 -2.65 -7.08
C ALA A 141 3.44 -1.48 -6.75
N GLU A 142 3.59 -0.54 -7.68
CA GLU A 142 4.38 0.68 -7.45
C GLU A 142 3.68 1.64 -6.49
N CYS A 143 2.34 1.76 -6.53
CA CYS A 143 1.59 2.52 -5.52
C CYS A 143 1.87 2.03 -4.10
N ILE A 144 1.93 0.72 -3.91
CA ILE A 144 2.17 0.10 -2.61
C ILE A 144 3.61 0.31 -2.16
N SER A 145 4.58 0.15 -3.06
CA SER A 145 6.01 0.12 -2.69
C SER A 145 6.69 1.49 -2.70
N ALA A 146 6.34 2.41 -3.60
CA ALA A 146 7.03 3.69 -3.77
C ALA A 146 7.09 4.56 -2.49
N PRO A 147 6.04 4.65 -1.66
CA PRO A 147 6.10 5.42 -0.41
C PRO A 147 7.17 4.91 0.56
N TRP A 148 7.47 3.60 0.53
CA TRP A 148 8.46 2.99 1.42
C TRP A 148 9.88 3.20 0.93
N ILE A 149 10.10 3.14 -0.38
CA ILE A 149 11.43 3.42 -0.97
C ILE A 149 11.92 4.81 -0.58
N GLN A 150 11.02 5.78 -0.40
CA GLN A 150 11.34 7.13 0.06
C GLN A 150 11.62 7.23 1.57
N ARG A 151 11.24 6.21 2.36
CA ARG A 151 11.33 6.18 3.82
C ARG A 151 12.46 5.27 4.33
N PHE A 152 12.93 4.34 3.50
CA PHE A 152 14.07 3.45 3.79
C PHE A 152 15.39 4.20 3.94
#